data_AF-A0A5N5UBU4-F1
#
_entry.id   AF-A0A5N5UBU4-F1
#
_cell.length_a   1.000
_cell.length_b   1.000
_cell.length_c   1.000
_cell.angle_alpha   90.00
_cell.angle_beta   90.00
_cell.angle_gamma   90.00
#
_symmetry.space_group_name_H-M   'P 1'
#
loop_
_entity.id
_entity.type
_entity.pdbx_description
1 polymer ?
#
loop_
_entity_poly.entity_id
_entity_poly.type
_entity_poly.pdbx_seq_one_letter_code
_entity_poly.pdbx_strand_id
1 'polypeptide(L)'
;MVRDTDGCMTRPSMTRRTVLSALGVAAAAGVTGVGPATATRQQALEPTHTVEAPGTREVTMADDGVHAFIAVGDGIVVVDTDAGEVVARRRELLADRESGPISSYADCVYNDGVLALAGRINGPGDALNGIVVFDVSDPTSPTQQRFIPTDHGIHNAAVSGTTVYATAAGIAPDSPIIAYDATDGTELGRWSVIDAGDGWSDVWQYYRISHDIYADGDTLYTSQWDAGTWRIDASDPAAMTAEGKIGGLSQSELAERETGNTTQYVEMPANHHVAAPHPDRPLVAVGHEAFDSPETETSGAPAGITVWDISDMENPRRVQSLAPPVLEDNRRSTAHNIRWRGDRLYASFYYGGAKVYDLSDVTDPQVVGEYRQPDEAQFWVAVPNEGGFVASSMGGQTSGGESFPAQLYVFPEPSGEETAPAELGAWPGNTNSTVNQVSTLTPTPTPTPTATPEPTATQTAEPTATETATATESATETSGSQPGFGVLAALAGGVVGASRLLRGEESE
;
A
#
# COMPACT_ATOMS: atom_id res chain seq x y z
N MET A 1 57.80 -72.37 -1.02
CA MET A 1 57.15 -73.41 -0.20
C MET A 1 55.64 -73.20 -0.39
N VAL A 2 55.01 -74.10 -1.17
CA VAL A 2 53.55 -74.38 -1.32
C VAL A 2 52.61 -73.19 -1.62
N ARG A 3 52.15 -72.95 -2.87
CA ARG A 3 51.06 -73.59 -3.65
C ARG A 3 49.65 -73.41 -3.06
N ASP A 4 48.76 -72.70 -3.78
CA ASP A 4 47.56 -73.23 -4.50
C ASP A 4 46.36 -73.40 -3.54
N THR A 5 45.07 -73.22 -3.85
CA THR A 5 44.26 -72.98 -5.08
C THR A 5 42.79 -72.94 -4.64
N ASP A 6 41.97 -72.23 -5.43
CA ASP A 6 40.63 -72.60 -5.93
C ASP A 6 39.38 -72.86 -5.05
N GLY A 7 38.26 -72.40 -5.64
CA GLY A 7 36.93 -73.03 -5.55
C GLY A 7 35.84 -72.05 -5.07
N CYS A 8 35.07 -71.32 -5.90
CA CYS A 8 34.27 -71.63 -7.10
C CYS A 8 32.94 -72.38 -6.85
N MET A 9 31.86 -71.76 -7.38
CA MET A 9 30.50 -72.25 -7.69
C MET A 9 29.50 -72.38 -6.51
N THR A 10 28.29 -71.80 -6.59
CA THR A 10 27.24 -72.14 -7.57
C THR A 10 26.09 -71.11 -7.54
N ARG A 11 25.63 -70.68 -8.72
CA ARG A 11 24.21 -70.29 -8.98
C ARG A 11 23.48 -71.54 -9.49
N PRO A 12 22.16 -71.68 -9.35
CA PRO A 12 21.22 -71.31 -10.43
C PRO A 12 19.86 -70.83 -9.83
N SER A 13 18.79 -70.37 -10.49
CA SER A 13 18.33 -70.34 -11.88
C SER A 13 16.97 -69.63 -11.91
N MET A 14 16.76 -68.86 -12.99
CA MET A 14 15.55 -68.86 -13.85
C MET A 14 14.25 -68.20 -13.32
N THR A 15 13.43 -67.49 -14.12
CA THR A 15 13.34 -67.22 -15.58
C THR A 15 12.32 -66.10 -15.80
N ARG A 16 12.60 -65.07 -16.62
CA ARG A 16 12.17 -64.85 -18.02
C ARG A 16 10.66 -64.90 -18.31
N ARG A 17 10.12 -63.81 -18.88
CA ARG A 17 9.64 -63.67 -20.30
C ARG A 17 8.91 -62.32 -20.48
N THR A 18 9.33 -61.45 -21.43
CA THR A 18 8.88 -61.33 -22.85
C THR A 18 7.76 -60.27 -22.97
N VAL A 19 7.93 -59.09 -23.58
CA VAL A 19 8.19 -58.71 -25.00
C VAL A 19 6.92 -58.71 -25.89
N LEU A 20 6.76 -57.59 -26.63
CA LEU A 20 6.09 -57.37 -27.95
C LEU A 20 4.56 -57.14 -28.07
N SER A 21 4.25 -55.87 -28.44
CA SER A 21 3.53 -55.41 -29.65
C SER A 21 2.01 -55.60 -29.91
N ALA A 22 1.39 -54.44 -30.17
CA ALA A 22 0.59 -54.08 -31.36
C ALA A 22 -0.91 -54.41 -31.44
N LEU A 23 -1.72 -53.34 -31.65
CA LEU A 23 -2.64 -53.06 -32.78
C LEU A 23 -3.94 -52.35 -32.33
N GLY A 24 -4.30 -51.30 -33.07
CA GLY A 24 -5.60 -50.62 -32.95
C GLY A 24 -5.62 -49.27 -33.67
N VAL A 25 -5.86 -49.28 -34.98
CA VAL A 25 -5.93 -48.13 -35.89
C VAL A 25 -7.30 -47.42 -35.82
N ALA A 26 -7.24 -46.08 -35.85
CA ALA A 26 -8.20 -45.07 -36.35
C ALA A 26 -9.65 -45.02 -35.83
N ALA A 27 -9.99 -43.84 -35.27
CA ALA A 27 -11.13 -43.06 -35.73
C ALA A 27 -10.73 -41.57 -35.76
N ALA A 28 -10.67 -41.02 -36.97
CA ALA A 28 -10.53 -39.59 -37.19
C ALA A 28 -11.87 -38.92 -36.85
N ALA A 29 -11.86 -37.99 -35.89
CA ALA A 29 -12.87 -36.96 -35.78
C ALA A 29 -12.13 -35.63 -35.78
N GLY A 30 -12.31 -34.87 -36.87
CA GLY A 30 -11.72 -33.56 -37.02
C GLY A 30 -12.23 -32.63 -35.93
N VAL A 31 -11.30 -32.12 -35.12
CA VAL A 31 -11.47 -30.87 -34.41
C VAL A 31 -10.36 -29.98 -34.91
N THR A 32 -10.76 -28.88 -35.53
CA THR A 32 -9.88 -27.78 -35.91
C THR A 32 -9.02 -27.42 -34.71
N GLY A 33 -7.73 -27.77 -34.77
CA GLY A 33 -6.76 -27.35 -33.78
C GLY A 33 -6.64 -25.84 -33.84
N VAL A 34 -7.28 -25.16 -32.89
CA VAL A 34 -6.74 -23.89 -32.39
C VAL A 34 -5.43 -24.30 -31.74
N GLY A 35 -4.31 -24.01 -32.42
CA GLY A 35 -3.00 -24.17 -31.80
C GLY A 35 -2.97 -23.40 -30.48
N PRO A 36 -2.18 -23.82 -29.48
CA PRO A 36 -2.00 -23.00 -28.30
C PRO A 36 -1.57 -21.63 -28.79
N ALA A 37 -2.38 -20.60 -28.48
CA ALA A 37 -1.95 -19.23 -28.61
C ALA A 37 -0.63 -19.19 -27.83
N THR A 38 0.45 -18.94 -28.56
CA THR A 38 1.73 -18.62 -27.94
C THR A 38 1.43 -17.32 -27.22
N ALA A 39 1.16 -17.40 -25.91
CA ALA A 39 1.13 -16.23 -25.07
C ALA A 39 2.47 -15.54 -25.33
N THR A 40 2.43 -14.42 -26.04
CA THR A 40 3.59 -13.58 -26.24
C THR A 40 4.04 -13.24 -24.84
N ARG A 41 5.14 -13.86 -24.40
CA ARG A 41 5.73 -13.59 -23.09
C ARG A 41 6.12 -12.12 -23.17
N GLN A 42 5.38 -11.27 -22.47
CA GLN A 42 5.70 -9.86 -22.30
C GLN A 42 7.19 -9.80 -21.95
N GLN A 43 7.99 -9.02 -22.69
CA GLN A 43 9.34 -8.75 -22.24
C GLN A 43 9.23 -8.14 -20.85
N ALA A 44 9.88 -8.79 -19.89
CA ALA A 44 10.01 -8.23 -18.57
C ALA A 44 10.64 -6.83 -18.72
N LEU A 45 10.04 -5.85 -18.06
CA LEU A 45 10.59 -4.52 -18.02
C LEU A 45 11.95 -4.60 -17.31
N GLU A 46 13.02 -4.13 -17.92
CA GLU A 46 14.36 -4.14 -17.30
C GLU A 46 14.73 -2.72 -16.83
N PRO A 47 15.42 -2.59 -15.68
CA PRO A 47 15.88 -1.29 -15.22
C PRO A 47 16.98 -0.75 -16.14
N THR A 48 16.94 0.55 -16.44
CA THR A 48 18.05 1.26 -17.08
C THR A 48 19.19 1.47 -16.10
N HIS A 49 18.86 1.71 -14.83
CA HIS A 49 19.82 1.89 -13.75
C HIS A 49 19.37 1.20 -12.47
N THR A 50 20.36 0.73 -11.73
CA THR A 50 20.21 0.30 -10.34
C THR A 50 21.19 1.12 -9.51
N VAL A 51 20.65 1.92 -8.59
CA VAL A 51 21.42 2.91 -7.83
C VAL A 51 21.49 2.49 -6.37
N GLU A 52 22.72 2.29 -5.86
CA GLU A 52 22.94 1.94 -4.47
C GLU A 52 22.58 3.10 -3.53
N ALA A 53 21.53 2.89 -2.75
CA ALA A 53 21.07 3.81 -1.72
C ALA A 53 20.68 3.02 -0.46
N PRO A 54 21.65 2.71 0.42
CA PRO A 54 21.38 1.93 1.63
C PRO A 54 20.30 2.59 2.49
N GLY A 55 19.35 1.77 2.94
CA GLY A 55 18.23 2.18 3.77
C GLY A 55 17.03 2.77 3.01
N THR A 56 17.01 2.69 1.67
CA THR A 56 15.90 3.18 0.82
C THR A 56 14.52 2.70 1.32
N ARG A 57 13.57 3.63 1.41
CA ARG A 57 12.14 3.41 1.69
C ARG A 57 11.31 4.18 0.67
N GLU A 58 10.75 5.32 1.04
CA GLU A 58 9.94 6.16 0.14
C GLU A 58 10.78 6.91 -0.89
N VAL A 59 10.14 7.25 -2.00
CA VAL A 59 10.68 8.08 -3.07
C VAL A 59 9.61 9.09 -3.49
N THR A 60 10.00 10.34 -3.66
CA THR A 60 9.20 11.35 -4.36
C THR A 60 10.06 12.08 -5.39
N MET A 61 9.43 12.68 -6.40
CA MET A 61 10.13 13.35 -7.50
C MET A 61 10.11 14.87 -7.32
N ALA A 62 11.22 15.53 -7.66
CA ALA A 62 11.26 16.97 -7.85
C ALA A 62 10.44 17.38 -9.09
N ASP A 63 10.09 18.67 -9.18
CA ASP A 63 9.28 19.21 -10.29
C ASP A 63 9.98 19.13 -11.66
N ASP A 64 11.31 19.00 -11.68
CA ASP A 64 12.05 18.78 -12.91
C ASP A 64 11.85 17.36 -13.50
N GLY A 65 11.25 16.44 -12.75
CA GLY A 65 11.00 15.07 -13.18
C GLY A 65 12.25 14.20 -13.29
N VAL A 66 13.44 14.72 -12.94
CA VAL A 66 14.73 14.02 -13.08
C VAL A 66 15.29 13.65 -11.71
N HIS A 67 15.13 14.51 -10.70
CA HIS A 67 15.70 14.26 -9.37
C HIS A 67 14.72 13.54 -8.44
N ALA A 68 15.12 12.37 -7.95
CA ALA A 68 14.38 11.61 -6.95
C ALA A 68 14.90 11.91 -5.55
N PHE A 69 14.02 12.38 -4.66
CA PHE A 69 14.26 12.45 -3.23
C PHE A 69 13.87 11.13 -2.58
N ILE A 70 14.80 10.55 -1.83
CA ILE A 70 14.65 9.21 -1.27
C ILE A 70 14.77 9.28 0.24
N ALA A 71 13.69 8.93 0.94
CA ALA A 71 13.75 8.65 2.36
C ALA A 71 14.62 7.41 2.56
N VAL A 72 15.68 7.59 3.32
CA VAL A 72 16.58 6.53 3.73
C VAL A 72 16.55 6.48 5.25
N GLY A 73 16.68 5.30 5.85
CA GLY A 73 16.45 5.12 7.29
C GLY A 73 17.14 6.10 8.24
N ASP A 74 18.20 6.81 7.84
CA ASP A 74 18.94 7.81 8.61
C ASP A 74 19.02 9.20 7.93
N GLY A 75 18.20 9.49 6.92
CA GLY A 75 18.09 10.82 6.32
C GLY A 75 17.46 10.85 4.92
N ILE A 76 18.04 11.66 4.02
CA ILE A 76 17.59 11.79 2.62
C ILE A 76 18.76 11.59 1.64
N VAL A 77 18.49 10.90 0.54
CA VAL A 77 19.37 10.79 -0.64
C VAL A 77 18.69 11.47 -1.83
N VAL A 78 19.48 12.11 -2.69
CA VAL A 78 18.99 12.59 -3.99
C VAL A 78 19.70 11.84 -5.11
N VAL A 79 18.93 11.29 -6.03
CA VAL A 79 19.41 10.59 -7.23
C VAL A 79 19.00 11.37 -8.47
N ASP A 80 19.96 11.60 -9.36
CA ASP A 80 19.69 11.96 -10.75
C ASP A 80 19.30 10.67 -11.48
N THR A 81 18.05 10.60 -11.94
CA THR A 81 17.48 9.37 -12.53
C THR A 81 17.90 9.15 -13.97
N ASP A 82 18.36 10.19 -14.69
CA ASP A 82 18.88 10.06 -16.05
C ASP A 82 20.31 9.53 -16.04
N ALA A 83 21.14 9.99 -15.09
CA ALA A 83 22.50 9.50 -14.91
C ALA A 83 22.56 8.17 -14.14
N GLY A 84 21.55 7.90 -13.30
CA GLY A 84 21.59 6.79 -12.34
C GLY A 84 22.62 7.03 -11.23
N GLU A 85 22.79 8.27 -10.80
CA GLU A 85 23.84 8.66 -9.86
C GLU A 85 23.29 9.36 -8.62
N VAL A 86 23.88 9.07 -7.47
CA VAL A 86 23.58 9.81 -6.24
C VAL A 86 24.29 11.16 -6.27
N VAL A 87 23.52 12.24 -6.34
CA VAL A 87 24.02 13.62 -6.40
C VAL A 87 24.09 14.29 -5.03
N ALA A 88 23.28 13.86 -4.06
CA ALA A 88 23.34 14.38 -2.69
C ALA A 88 23.00 13.34 -1.62
N ARG A 89 23.55 13.56 -0.41
CA ARG A 89 23.23 12.81 0.81
C ARG A 89 23.13 13.76 1.98
N ARG A 90 22.12 13.59 2.84
CA ARG A 90 22.05 14.18 4.18
C ARG A 90 21.69 13.05 5.13
N ARG A 91 22.59 12.73 6.06
CA ARG A 91 22.52 11.58 6.97
C ARG A 91 22.70 12.06 8.39
N GLU A 92 22.34 11.23 9.36
CA GLU A 92 22.50 11.50 10.79
C GLU A 92 21.86 12.85 11.20
N LEU A 93 20.69 13.13 10.62
CA LEU A 93 19.97 14.37 10.84
C LEU A 93 19.67 14.55 12.33
N LEU A 94 19.96 15.74 12.86
CA LEU A 94 19.73 16.13 14.25
C LEU A 94 20.58 15.35 15.28
N ALA A 95 21.72 14.79 14.88
CA ALA A 95 22.64 14.09 15.78
C ALA A 95 23.19 14.97 16.92
N ASP A 96 23.09 16.29 16.81
CA ASP A 96 23.48 17.26 17.83
C ASP A 96 22.40 17.50 18.90
N ARG A 97 21.20 16.92 18.73
CA ARG A 97 20.09 17.07 19.68
C ARG A 97 20.04 15.95 20.72
N GLU A 98 19.50 16.27 21.89
CA GLU A 98 19.14 15.27 22.91
C GLU A 98 18.18 14.24 22.30
N SER A 99 18.42 12.95 22.51
CA SER A 99 17.68 11.84 21.89
C SER A 99 17.72 11.76 20.34
N GLY A 100 18.60 12.53 19.68
CA GLY A 100 18.92 12.38 18.27
C GLY A 100 20.08 11.40 18.00
N PRO A 101 20.38 11.09 16.71
CA PRO A 101 19.64 11.46 15.51
C PRO A 101 18.30 10.71 15.40
N ILE A 102 17.37 11.24 14.59
CA ILE A 102 16.20 10.44 14.19
C ILE A 102 16.70 9.31 13.27
N SER A 103 16.17 8.13 13.51
CA SER A 103 16.39 6.92 12.71
C SER A 103 15.05 6.32 12.31
N SER A 104 15.07 5.41 11.33
CA SER A 104 13.89 4.82 10.73
C SER A 104 12.94 5.86 10.11
N TYR A 105 13.51 6.77 9.32
CA TYR A 105 12.70 7.48 8.33
C TYR A 105 12.15 6.48 7.32
N ALA A 106 10.85 6.55 7.07
CA ALA A 106 10.17 5.66 6.13
C ALA A 106 9.42 6.42 5.04
N ASP A 107 9.22 7.73 5.20
CA ASP A 107 8.42 8.53 4.29
C ASP A 107 9.03 9.92 4.03
N CYS A 108 8.92 10.38 2.79
CA CYS A 108 9.24 11.75 2.38
C CYS A 108 8.26 12.22 1.32
N VAL A 109 7.85 13.48 1.44
CA VAL A 109 6.86 14.10 0.55
C VAL A 109 7.36 15.42 0.02
N TYR A 110 6.95 15.74 -1.20
CA TYR A 110 7.38 16.92 -1.92
C TYR A 110 6.21 17.59 -2.65
N ASN A 111 6.10 18.91 -2.52
CA ASN A 111 5.23 19.74 -3.34
C ASN A 111 5.82 21.16 -3.43
N ASP A 112 5.99 21.67 -4.65
CA ASP A 112 6.37 23.07 -4.95
C ASP A 112 7.47 23.63 -4.04
N GLY A 113 8.63 22.97 -4.03
CA GLY A 113 9.81 23.39 -3.26
C GLY A 113 9.83 23.00 -1.78
N VAL A 114 8.74 22.45 -1.23
CA VAL A 114 8.68 21.94 0.15
C VAL A 114 8.95 20.44 0.14
N LEU A 115 10.16 20.04 0.54
CA LEU A 115 10.49 18.65 0.85
C LEU A 115 10.42 18.40 2.35
N ALA A 116 9.54 17.49 2.78
CA ALA A 116 9.40 17.08 4.17
C ALA A 116 9.80 15.61 4.32
N LEU A 117 10.68 15.34 5.28
CA LEU A 117 11.08 13.98 5.68
C LEU A 117 10.42 13.67 7.03
N ALA A 118 9.47 12.74 7.01
CA ALA A 118 8.70 12.35 8.18
C ALA A 118 9.36 11.19 8.90
N GLY A 119 9.55 11.32 10.21
CA GLY A 119 10.11 10.24 10.99
C GLY A 119 9.92 10.41 12.48
N ARG A 120 9.96 9.33 13.24
CA ARG A 120 10.24 7.96 12.83
C ARG A 120 8.97 7.11 12.77
N ILE A 121 9.03 6.05 11.98
CA ILE A 121 8.00 5.00 11.99
C ILE A 121 8.06 4.11 13.25
N ASN A 122 9.25 3.71 13.71
CA ASN A 122 9.41 2.60 14.70
C ASN A 122 10.64 2.74 15.59
N GLY A 123 10.52 2.42 16.90
CA GLY A 123 11.59 2.13 17.90
C GLY A 123 11.40 2.84 19.26
N PRO A 124 12.43 3.14 20.08
CA PRO A 124 12.23 3.41 21.50
C PRO A 124 11.42 4.69 21.76
N GLY A 125 10.59 4.66 22.80
CA GLY A 125 9.58 5.70 23.08
C GLY A 125 10.15 7.06 23.49
N ASP A 126 11.44 7.13 23.83
CA ASP A 126 12.17 8.35 24.17
C ASP A 126 13.00 8.92 23.00
N ALA A 127 12.95 8.28 21.82
CA ALA A 127 13.61 8.78 20.62
C ALA A 127 12.95 10.07 20.11
N LEU A 128 13.73 10.92 19.46
CA LEU A 128 13.23 12.11 18.78
C LEU A 128 12.23 11.72 17.66
N ASN A 129 11.10 12.42 17.58
CA ASN A 129 10.14 12.31 16.48
C ASN A 129 9.86 13.69 15.89
N GLY A 130 9.54 13.74 14.61
CA GLY A 130 9.11 14.95 13.95
C GLY A 130 9.34 14.96 12.44
N ILE A 131 9.24 16.17 11.89
CA ILE A 131 9.36 16.42 10.46
C ILE A 131 10.59 17.27 10.21
N VAL A 132 11.48 16.82 9.34
CA VAL A 132 12.60 17.62 8.86
C VAL A 132 12.22 18.25 7.53
N VAL A 133 12.18 19.57 7.46
CA VAL A 133 11.85 20.32 6.25
C VAL A 133 13.15 20.81 5.58
N PHE A 134 13.24 20.59 4.28
CA PHE A 134 14.39 20.97 3.46
C PHE A 134 14.04 22.07 2.45
N ASP A 135 14.99 22.99 2.24
CA ASP A 135 15.06 23.77 1.01
C ASP A 135 15.59 22.85 -0.09
N VAL A 136 14.85 22.78 -1.19
CA VAL A 136 15.26 22.06 -2.40
C VAL A 136 15.10 22.89 -3.66
N SER A 137 15.18 24.22 -3.53
CA SER A 137 15.23 25.14 -4.69
C SER A 137 16.33 24.75 -5.69
N ASP A 138 17.40 24.14 -5.18
CA ASP A 138 18.33 23.30 -5.95
C ASP A 138 18.22 21.86 -5.44
N PRO A 139 17.62 20.92 -6.20
CA PRO A 139 17.42 19.54 -5.76
C PRO A 139 18.74 18.82 -5.50
N THR A 140 19.85 19.24 -6.12
CA THR A 140 21.18 18.64 -5.91
C THR A 140 21.86 19.11 -4.62
N SER A 141 21.29 20.09 -3.92
CA SER A 141 21.84 20.64 -2.70
C SER A 141 20.76 20.88 -1.63
N PRO A 142 20.07 19.81 -1.16
CA PRO A 142 19.04 19.94 -0.14
C PRO A 142 19.63 20.54 1.15
N THR A 143 19.01 21.57 1.72
CA THR A 143 19.47 22.15 2.99
C THR A 143 18.38 22.06 4.04
N GLN A 144 18.72 21.52 5.22
CA GLN A 144 17.76 21.46 6.32
C GLN A 144 17.40 22.88 6.75
N GLN A 145 16.15 23.28 6.55
CA GLN A 145 15.63 24.58 6.98
C GLN A 145 15.06 24.50 8.40
N ARG A 146 14.31 23.43 8.70
CA ARG A 146 13.54 23.34 9.94
C ARG A 146 13.42 21.90 10.44
N PHE A 147 13.17 21.81 11.73
CA PHE A 147 12.65 20.61 12.37
C PHE A 147 11.39 20.96 13.15
N ILE A 148 10.32 20.21 12.93
CA ILE A 148 9.04 20.31 13.62
C ILE A 148 8.97 19.11 14.57
N PRO A 149 9.22 19.28 15.88
CA PRO A 149 9.19 18.16 16.82
C PRO A 149 7.75 17.67 17.05
N THR A 150 7.60 16.36 17.17
CA THR A 150 6.35 15.71 17.59
C THR A 150 6.57 14.82 18.80
N ASP A 151 5.52 14.60 19.58
CA ASP A 151 5.51 13.65 20.71
C ASP A 151 5.14 12.22 20.29
N HIS A 152 4.85 12.01 19.01
CA HIS A 152 4.45 10.76 18.40
C HIS A 152 5.28 10.47 17.14
N GLY A 153 5.44 9.19 16.82
CA GLY A 153 6.01 8.77 15.54
C GLY A 153 5.07 9.07 14.38
N ILE A 154 5.63 9.39 13.23
CA ILE A 154 4.90 9.69 12.00
C ILE A 154 5.17 8.54 11.03
N HIS A 155 4.10 7.89 10.57
CA HIS A 155 4.22 6.77 9.65
C HIS A 155 4.33 7.27 8.20
N ASN A 156 3.33 8.03 7.79
CA ASN A 156 3.24 8.69 6.49
C ASN A 156 2.80 10.15 6.67
N ALA A 157 3.05 10.93 5.64
CA ALA A 157 2.71 12.33 5.51
C ALA A 157 2.20 12.64 4.10
N ALA A 158 1.65 13.84 3.94
CA ALA A 158 1.37 14.46 2.66
C ALA A 158 1.72 15.94 2.75
N VAL A 159 1.91 16.60 1.60
CA VAL A 159 2.18 18.04 1.56
C VAL A 159 1.35 18.70 0.47
N SER A 160 0.77 19.86 0.78
CA SER A 160 0.05 20.72 -0.15
C SER A 160 0.41 22.17 0.15
N GLY A 161 1.05 22.84 -0.81
CA GLY A 161 1.66 24.14 -0.58
C GLY A 161 2.64 24.08 0.58
N THR A 162 2.40 24.90 1.61
CA THR A 162 3.24 24.93 2.82
C THR A 162 2.71 24.06 3.97
N THR A 163 1.60 23.35 3.78
CA THR A 163 1.01 22.51 4.83
C THR A 163 1.50 21.08 4.70
N VAL A 164 2.12 20.56 5.77
CA VAL A 164 2.48 19.14 5.90
C VAL A 164 1.45 18.46 6.79
N TYR A 165 0.72 17.50 6.23
CA TYR A 165 -0.22 16.65 6.95
C TYR A 165 0.52 15.39 7.39
N ALA A 166 0.50 15.07 8.68
CA ALA A 166 1.21 13.92 9.23
C ALA A 166 0.25 12.97 9.93
N THR A 167 0.44 11.68 9.72
CA THR A 167 -0.24 10.65 10.50
C THR A 167 0.24 10.70 11.95
N ALA A 168 -0.71 10.68 12.89
CA ALA A 168 -0.47 10.61 14.32
C ALA A 168 -1.16 9.38 14.91
N ALA A 169 -1.01 8.26 14.23
CA ALA A 169 -1.60 6.97 14.55
C ALA A 169 -1.33 6.48 16.00
N GLY A 170 -0.23 6.95 16.62
CA GLY A 170 0.16 6.60 17.99
C GLY A 170 -0.49 7.45 19.09
N ILE A 171 -1.22 8.51 18.73
CA ILE A 171 -2.01 9.30 19.69
C ILE A 171 -3.35 8.60 19.89
N ALA A 172 -3.56 8.00 21.05
CA ALA A 172 -4.85 7.42 21.42
C ALA A 172 -5.71 8.45 22.18
N PRO A 173 -7.05 8.38 22.07
CA PRO A 173 -7.82 7.40 21.30
C PRO A 173 -8.07 7.82 19.84
N ASP A 174 -7.61 9.00 19.42
CA ASP A 174 -8.13 9.64 18.21
C ASP A 174 -7.38 9.23 16.95
N SER A 175 -6.11 8.82 17.04
CA SER A 175 -5.20 8.50 15.92
C SER A 175 -5.32 9.51 14.76
N PRO A 176 -5.21 10.83 15.02
CA PRO A 176 -5.58 11.84 14.05
C PRO A 176 -4.54 11.97 12.93
N ILE A 177 -4.91 12.76 11.93
CA ILE A 177 -4.00 13.45 11.04
C ILE A 177 -3.82 14.86 11.58
N ILE A 178 -2.58 15.35 11.58
CA ILE A 178 -2.24 16.66 12.10
C ILE A 178 -1.63 17.49 10.97
N ALA A 179 -2.16 18.69 10.76
CA ALA A 179 -1.63 19.65 9.79
C ALA A 179 -0.61 20.57 10.49
N TYR A 180 0.57 20.69 9.89
CA TYR A 180 1.64 21.58 10.33
C TYR A 180 2.02 22.58 9.23
N ASP A 181 2.29 23.82 9.59
CA ASP A 181 2.90 24.80 8.69
C ASP A 181 4.40 24.51 8.57
N ALA A 182 4.89 24.20 7.37
CA ALA A 182 6.29 23.91 7.11
C ALA A 182 7.21 25.12 7.34
N THR A 183 6.68 26.35 7.26
CA THR A 183 7.46 27.58 7.32
C THR A 183 7.86 27.94 8.75
N ASP A 184 7.00 27.68 9.74
CA ASP A 184 7.25 28.00 11.14
C ASP A 184 7.10 26.82 12.12
N GLY A 185 6.48 25.72 11.70
CA GLY A 185 6.24 24.51 12.49
C GLY A 185 4.98 24.55 13.34
N THR A 186 4.10 25.53 13.15
CA THR A 186 2.85 25.65 13.89
C THR A 186 1.90 24.53 13.53
N GLU A 187 1.27 23.92 14.53
CA GLU A 187 0.13 23.03 14.32
C GLU A 187 -1.09 23.86 13.92
N LEU A 188 -1.63 23.58 12.73
CA LEU A 188 -2.76 24.31 12.15
C LEU A 188 -4.10 23.70 12.53
N GLY A 189 -4.17 22.38 12.64
CA GLY A 189 -5.39 21.67 13.02
C GLY A 189 -5.23 20.16 12.96
N ARG A 190 -6.31 19.46 13.34
CA ARG A 190 -6.37 18.00 13.43
C ARG A 190 -7.67 17.49 12.86
N TRP A 191 -7.65 16.28 12.32
CA TRP A 191 -8.83 15.55 11.95
C TRP A 191 -8.66 14.07 12.27
N SER A 192 -9.70 13.44 12.78
CA SER A 192 -9.81 12.00 12.94
C SER A 192 -11.13 11.50 12.37
N VAL A 193 -11.16 10.22 12.00
CA VAL A 193 -12.40 9.53 11.62
C VAL A 193 -13.47 9.58 12.71
N ILE A 194 -13.12 9.81 13.98
CA ILE A 194 -14.10 10.03 15.05
C ILE A 194 -14.88 11.35 14.87
N ASP A 195 -14.31 12.33 14.17
CA ASP A 195 -14.95 13.61 13.85
C ASP A 195 -15.94 13.46 12.68
N ALA A 196 -15.89 12.35 11.94
CA ALA A 196 -16.74 12.10 10.79
C ALA A 196 -18.18 11.70 11.17
N GLY A 197 -18.41 11.24 12.40
CA GLY A 197 -19.75 10.92 12.88
C GLY A 197 -19.76 10.04 14.14
N ASP A 198 -20.94 9.93 14.75
CA ASP A 198 -21.15 9.17 15.99
C ASP A 198 -20.81 7.67 15.80
N GLY A 199 -20.26 7.06 16.86
CA GLY A 199 -19.99 5.61 16.93
C GLY A 199 -18.60 5.17 16.45
N TRP A 200 -17.83 6.01 15.75
CA TRP A 200 -16.44 5.69 15.41
C TRP A 200 -15.52 5.64 16.64
N SER A 201 -15.89 6.30 17.73
CA SER A 201 -15.21 6.18 19.03
C SER A 201 -15.30 4.77 19.63
N ASP A 202 -16.35 4.01 19.30
CA ASP A 202 -16.57 2.64 19.77
C ASP A 202 -15.77 1.61 18.96
N VAL A 203 -15.32 2.00 17.77
CA VAL A 203 -14.45 1.16 16.93
C VAL A 203 -13.04 1.18 17.51
N TRP A 204 -12.47 -0.02 17.68
CA TRP A 204 -11.10 -0.18 18.14
C TRP A 204 -10.12 0.59 17.25
N GLN A 205 -9.27 1.42 17.87
CA GLN A 205 -8.43 2.41 17.17
C GLN A 205 -7.60 1.85 16.01
N TYR A 206 -7.16 0.59 16.08
CA TYR A 206 -6.35 -0.03 15.03
C TYR A 206 -7.14 -0.36 13.76
N TYR A 207 -8.45 -0.58 13.86
CA TYR A 207 -9.30 -0.73 12.68
C TYR A 207 -9.59 0.59 11.97
N ARG A 208 -9.20 1.72 12.57
CA ARG A 208 -9.48 3.07 12.07
C ARG A 208 -8.25 3.96 12.16
N ILE A 209 -7.08 3.34 12.08
CA ILE A 209 -5.79 4.01 12.20
C ILE A 209 -5.48 4.71 10.89
N SER A 210 -5.06 5.98 10.96
CA SER A 210 -4.63 6.70 9.78
C SER A 210 -3.29 6.15 9.32
N HIS A 211 -3.32 5.31 8.30
CA HIS A 211 -2.15 4.63 7.77
C HIS A 211 -1.38 5.53 6.80
N ASP A 212 -2.08 6.16 5.87
CA ASP A 212 -1.48 6.96 4.79
C ASP A 212 -2.38 8.14 4.40
N ILE A 213 -1.77 9.16 3.79
CA ILE A 213 -2.40 10.42 3.40
C ILE A 213 -1.93 10.75 1.98
N TYR A 214 -2.88 11.07 1.10
CA TYR A 214 -2.59 11.70 -0.19
C TYR A 214 -3.24 13.08 -0.21
N ALA A 215 -2.48 14.11 -0.56
CA ALA A 215 -3.01 15.47 -0.73
C ALA A 215 -3.16 15.79 -2.22
N ASP A 216 -4.33 16.30 -2.59
CA ASP A 216 -4.66 16.82 -3.92
C ASP A 216 -5.25 18.23 -3.77
N GLY A 217 -4.36 19.22 -3.77
CA GLY A 217 -4.71 20.60 -3.45
C GLY A 217 -5.32 20.71 -2.04
N ASP A 218 -6.57 21.17 -1.98
CA ASP A 218 -7.34 21.33 -0.74
C ASP A 218 -8.10 20.06 -0.33
N THR A 219 -7.93 18.94 -1.02
CA THR A 219 -8.57 17.66 -0.70
C THR A 219 -7.53 16.67 -0.16
N LEU A 220 -7.85 15.97 0.93
CA LEU A 220 -7.08 14.82 1.40
C LEU A 220 -7.82 13.51 1.14
N TYR A 221 -7.06 12.48 0.80
CA TYR A 221 -7.50 11.08 0.81
C TYR A 221 -6.72 10.34 1.89
N THR A 222 -7.42 9.84 2.89
CA THR A 222 -6.77 9.25 4.07
C THR A 222 -7.15 7.79 4.19
N SER A 223 -6.17 6.90 4.21
CA SER A 223 -6.36 5.46 4.32
C SER A 223 -6.48 5.07 5.80
N GLN A 224 -7.70 4.82 6.27
CA GLN A 224 -8.01 4.50 7.67
C GLN A 224 -8.06 2.99 7.94
N TRP A 225 -7.16 2.23 7.32
CA TRP A 225 -7.08 0.78 7.44
C TRP A 225 -8.44 0.10 7.16
N ASP A 226 -9.08 -0.49 8.17
CA ASP A 226 -10.34 -1.21 7.99
C ASP A 226 -11.56 -0.29 7.88
N ALA A 227 -11.46 0.92 8.43
CA ALA A 227 -12.47 1.97 8.32
C ALA A 227 -12.49 2.63 6.93
N GLY A 228 -11.71 2.12 5.98
CA GLY A 228 -11.74 2.51 4.57
C GLY A 228 -10.95 3.79 4.28
N THR A 229 -11.08 4.29 3.06
CA THR A 229 -10.46 5.56 2.66
C THR A 229 -11.45 6.69 2.86
N TRP A 230 -11.02 7.83 3.37
CA TRP A 230 -11.88 9.00 3.59
C TRP A 230 -11.40 10.16 2.72
N ARG A 231 -12.35 10.84 2.06
CA ARG A 231 -12.10 12.11 1.37
C ARG A 231 -12.45 13.26 2.30
N ILE A 232 -11.53 14.20 2.47
CA ILE A 232 -11.62 15.29 3.44
C ILE A 232 -11.39 16.62 2.72
N ASP A 233 -12.27 17.60 2.96
CA ASP A 233 -12.02 19.00 2.64
C ASP A 233 -11.04 19.58 3.67
N ALA A 234 -9.88 19.99 3.19
CA ALA A 234 -8.78 20.58 3.95
C ALA A 234 -8.41 21.99 3.45
N SER A 235 -9.34 22.68 2.77
CA SER A 235 -9.19 24.08 2.34
C SER A 235 -8.92 25.03 3.52
N ASP A 236 -9.40 24.68 4.71
CA ASP A 236 -8.98 25.24 5.98
C ASP A 236 -8.43 24.12 6.88
N PRO A 237 -7.10 24.01 7.05
CA PRO A 237 -6.50 22.98 7.90
C PRO A 237 -6.97 23.03 9.37
N ALA A 238 -7.48 24.18 9.85
CA ALA A 238 -8.04 24.32 11.19
C ALA A 238 -9.48 23.80 11.32
N ALA A 239 -10.15 23.53 10.19
CA ALA A 239 -11.56 23.14 10.11
C ALA A 239 -11.79 22.04 9.05
N MET A 240 -10.92 21.03 9.03
CA MET A 240 -11.04 19.88 8.12
C MET A 240 -12.37 19.13 8.33
N THR A 241 -13.03 18.73 7.23
CA THR A 241 -14.31 18.00 7.31
C THR A 241 -14.36 16.82 6.34
N ALA A 242 -14.99 15.72 6.75
CA ALA A 242 -15.18 14.55 5.91
C ALA A 242 -16.25 14.82 4.84
N GLU A 243 -15.91 14.62 3.57
CA GLU A 243 -16.87 14.68 2.46
C GLU A 243 -17.52 13.31 2.19
N GLY A 244 -16.82 12.22 2.48
CA GLY A 244 -17.36 10.88 2.33
C GLY A 244 -16.35 9.76 2.52
N LYS A 245 -16.87 8.53 2.63
CA LYS A 245 -16.11 7.30 2.84
C LYS A 245 -16.09 6.44 1.57
N ILE A 246 -14.91 6.02 1.15
CA ILE A 246 -14.63 5.17 -0.01
C ILE A 246 -14.24 3.78 0.48
N GLY A 247 -15.15 2.82 0.35
CA GLY A 247 -14.92 1.42 0.72
C GLY A 247 -14.76 1.17 2.22
N GLY A 248 -14.00 0.13 2.58
CA GLY A 248 -13.83 -0.36 3.95
C GLY A 248 -15.10 -0.97 4.57
N LEU A 249 -14.98 -1.41 5.81
CA LEU A 249 -16.07 -2.05 6.57
C LEU A 249 -16.98 -1.03 7.23
N SER A 250 -18.23 -1.40 7.51
CA SER A 250 -19.15 -0.49 8.21
C SER A 250 -18.72 -0.30 9.67
N GLN A 251 -19.08 0.85 10.25
CA GLN A 251 -18.83 1.15 11.65
C GLN A 251 -19.41 0.08 12.59
N SER A 252 -20.63 -0.41 12.31
CA SER A 252 -21.28 -1.47 13.11
C SER A 252 -20.54 -2.80 13.01
N GLU A 253 -20.07 -3.18 11.82
CA GLU A 253 -19.27 -4.42 11.67
C GLU A 253 -17.97 -4.31 12.45
N LEU A 254 -17.30 -3.16 12.42
CA LEU A 254 -16.04 -2.94 13.11
C LEU A 254 -16.19 -2.85 14.63
N ALA A 255 -17.28 -2.28 15.13
CA ALA A 255 -17.56 -2.19 16.56
C ALA A 255 -17.81 -3.57 17.21
N GLU A 256 -18.28 -4.55 16.43
CA GLU A 256 -18.52 -5.92 16.89
C GLU A 256 -17.31 -6.86 16.69
N ARG A 257 -16.26 -6.41 16.00
CA ARG A 257 -15.07 -7.23 15.74
C ARG A 257 -14.22 -7.45 16.99
N GLU A 258 -13.51 -8.57 16.99
CA GLU A 258 -12.60 -8.92 18.07
C GLU A 258 -11.38 -7.98 18.06
N THR A 259 -11.17 -7.28 19.17
CA THR A 259 -10.02 -6.39 19.34
C THR A 259 -8.77 -7.18 19.72
N GLY A 260 -7.60 -6.73 19.25
CA GLY A 260 -6.31 -7.33 19.60
C GLY A 260 -5.52 -7.72 18.37
N ASN A 261 -4.41 -8.44 18.57
CA ASN A 261 -3.58 -8.93 17.47
C ASN A 261 -4.25 -10.16 16.81
N THR A 262 -5.35 -9.92 16.10
CA THR A 262 -6.14 -10.93 15.40
C THR A 262 -5.74 -10.97 13.93
N THR A 263 -5.94 -12.11 13.27
CA THR A 263 -5.70 -12.22 11.82
C THR A 263 -6.62 -11.33 11.01
N GLN A 264 -7.81 -11.00 11.55
CA GLN A 264 -8.75 -10.02 10.97
C GLN A 264 -8.15 -8.62 10.81
N TYR A 265 -7.11 -8.28 11.56
CA TYR A 265 -6.40 -7.00 11.41
C TYR A 265 -5.44 -6.99 10.22
N VAL A 266 -4.97 -8.15 9.75
CA VAL A 266 -3.93 -8.24 8.69
C VAL A 266 -4.41 -8.95 7.42
N GLU A 267 -5.64 -9.50 7.43
CA GLU A 267 -6.24 -10.20 6.30
C GLU A 267 -7.45 -9.44 5.75
N MET A 268 -7.76 -9.71 4.48
CA MET A 268 -8.98 -9.28 3.80
C MET A 268 -10.23 -9.49 4.69
N PRO A 269 -11.25 -8.61 4.63
CA PRO A 269 -11.65 -7.83 3.47
C PRO A 269 -11.16 -6.37 3.37
N ALA A 270 -10.25 -5.92 4.22
CA ALA A 270 -10.10 -4.52 4.53
C ALA A 270 -8.67 -3.98 4.26
N ASN A 271 -7.98 -3.41 5.26
CA ASN A 271 -6.56 -3.00 5.13
C ASN A 271 -6.27 -1.95 4.06
N HIS A 272 -7.09 -0.90 3.95
CA HIS A 272 -6.79 0.22 3.04
C HIS A 272 -5.46 0.85 3.46
N HIS A 273 -4.47 0.76 2.57
CA HIS A 273 -3.09 1.17 2.85
C HIS A 273 -2.77 2.52 2.23
N VAL A 274 -3.08 2.69 0.93
CA VAL A 274 -2.83 3.92 0.15
C VAL A 274 -4.04 4.24 -0.70
N ALA A 275 -4.25 5.52 -0.98
CA ALA A 275 -5.23 5.99 -1.96
C ALA A 275 -4.59 6.99 -2.91
N ALA A 276 -4.89 6.89 -4.20
CA ALA A 276 -4.42 7.84 -5.21
C ALA A 276 -5.60 8.26 -6.10
N PRO A 277 -6.05 9.54 -6.05
CA PRO A 277 -7.04 10.06 -6.97
C PRO A 277 -6.46 10.13 -8.39
N HIS A 278 -7.31 9.85 -9.38
CA HIS A 278 -6.98 10.03 -10.78
C HIS A 278 -6.99 11.54 -11.12
N PRO A 279 -6.01 12.05 -11.89
CA PRO A 279 -5.89 13.50 -12.14
C PRO A 279 -7.08 14.13 -12.87
N ASP A 280 -7.66 13.43 -13.85
CA ASP A 280 -8.69 14.01 -14.75
C ASP A 280 -10.09 13.38 -14.66
N ARG A 281 -10.25 12.30 -13.88
CA ARG A 281 -11.46 11.46 -13.86
C ARG A 281 -11.87 11.32 -12.40
N PRO A 282 -13.17 11.19 -12.09
CA PRO A 282 -13.64 11.01 -10.71
C PRO A 282 -13.38 9.57 -10.26
N LEU A 283 -12.12 9.14 -10.29
CA LEU A 283 -11.68 7.81 -9.89
C LEU A 283 -10.66 7.91 -8.76
N VAL A 284 -10.66 6.93 -7.86
CA VAL A 284 -9.62 6.73 -6.85
C VAL A 284 -9.18 5.28 -6.91
N ALA A 285 -7.87 5.06 -7.04
CA ALA A 285 -7.28 3.74 -6.82
C ALA A 285 -6.93 3.61 -5.33
N VAL A 286 -7.20 2.45 -4.75
CA VAL A 286 -6.93 2.13 -3.34
C VAL A 286 -6.10 0.85 -3.30
N GLY A 287 -4.88 0.93 -2.77
CA GLY A 287 -4.04 -0.22 -2.49
C GLY A 287 -4.40 -0.81 -1.13
N HIS A 288 -4.46 -2.13 -1.07
CA HIS A 288 -4.77 -2.87 0.16
C HIS A 288 -3.53 -3.62 0.63
N GLU A 289 -3.15 -3.46 1.90
CA GLU A 289 -2.03 -4.16 2.52
C GLU A 289 -2.54 -5.30 3.42
N ALA A 290 -3.07 -6.34 2.77
CA ALA A 290 -3.51 -7.55 3.46
C ALA A 290 -2.57 -8.72 3.12
N PHE A 291 -2.43 -9.66 4.04
CA PHE A 291 -1.54 -10.81 3.94
C PHE A 291 -2.34 -12.12 3.97
N ASP A 292 -1.67 -13.21 3.63
CA ASP A 292 -2.15 -14.57 3.89
C ASP A 292 -1.56 -15.03 5.23
N SER A 293 -2.40 -15.19 6.26
CA SER A 293 -1.96 -15.72 7.54
C SER A 293 -2.05 -17.23 7.53
N PRO A 294 -0.93 -17.96 7.74
CA PRO A 294 -0.95 -19.42 7.79
C PRO A 294 -1.72 -19.98 9.00
N GLU A 295 -2.13 -19.11 9.93
CA GLU A 295 -2.87 -19.46 11.14
C GLU A 295 -4.38 -19.53 10.92
N THR A 296 -4.89 -19.13 9.74
CA THR A 296 -6.31 -19.24 9.41
C THR A 296 -6.56 -20.12 8.19
N GLU A 297 -7.69 -20.83 8.20
CA GLU A 297 -8.27 -21.43 6.98
C GLU A 297 -9.23 -20.46 6.26
N THR A 298 -9.33 -19.23 6.76
CA THR A 298 -10.04 -18.15 6.09
C THR A 298 -9.25 -17.72 4.86
N SER A 299 -9.96 -17.21 3.86
CA SER A 299 -9.42 -16.79 2.57
C SER A 299 -8.55 -15.53 2.64
N GLY A 300 -7.60 -15.45 3.57
CA GLY A 300 -6.58 -14.41 3.58
C GLY A 300 -5.68 -14.64 2.39
N ALA A 301 -5.84 -13.84 1.33
CA ALA A 301 -4.88 -13.76 0.25
C ALA A 301 -4.20 -12.40 0.36
N PRO A 302 -2.97 -12.23 -0.17
CA PRO A 302 -2.46 -10.91 -0.46
C PRO A 302 -3.54 -10.09 -1.16
N ALA A 303 -3.60 -8.80 -0.88
CA ALA A 303 -4.59 -7.92 -1.49
C ALA A 303 -3.97 -7.05 -2.58
N GLY A 304 -4.79 -6.78 -3.60
CA GLY A 304 -4.38 -5.98 -4.74
C GLY A 304 -4.87 -4.55 -4.63
N ILE A 305 -5.38 -4.02 -5.74
CA ILE A 305 -5.81 -2.63 -5.85
C ILE A 305 -7.29 -2.61 -6.24
N THR A 306 -8.10 -1.82 -5.56
CA THR A 306 -9.47 -1.52 -6.00
C THR A 306 -9.53 -0.15 -6.66
N VAL A 307 -10.36 0.01 -7.69
CA VAL A 307 -10.64 1.31 -8.32
C VAL A 307 -12.08 1.67 -8.06
N TRP A 308 -12.31 2.89 -7.62
CA TRP A 308 -13.61 3.43 -7.24
C TRP A 308 -13.94 4.64 -8.10
N ASP A 309 -15.19 4.73 -8.56
CA ASP A 309 -15.77 5.96 -9.08
C ASP A 309 -16.43 6.73 -7.94
N ILE A 310 -15.99 7.98 -7.81
CA ILE A 310 -16.33 8.94 -6.76
C ILE A 310 -17.07 10.17 -7.33
N SER A 311 -17.69 10.04 -8.50
CA SER A 311 -18.53 11.09 -9.09
C SER A 311 -19.73 11.47 -8.22
N ASP A 312 -20.13 10.55 -7.34
CA ASP A 312 -21.05 10.76 -6.25
C ASP A 312 -20.41 10.28 -4.94
N MET A 313 -20.01 11.22 -4.07
CA MET A 313 -19.41 10.91 -2.77
C MET A 313 -20.40 10.39 -1.74
N GLU A 314 -21.71 10.52 -1.97
CA GLU A 314 -22.72 9.86 -1.12
C GLU A 314 -22.76 8.35 -1.39
N ASN A 315 -22.43 7.95 -2.63
CA ASN A 315 -22.46 6.55 -3.06
C ASN A 315 -21.22 6.15 -3.90
N PRO A 316 -19.99 6.17 -3.33
CA PRO A 316 -18.80 5.74 -4.05
C PRO A 316 -18.95 4.30 -4.53
N ARG A 317 -18.73 4.06 -5.83
CA ARG A 317 -18.94 2.75 -6.46
C ARG A 317 -17.61 2.13 -6.84
N ARG A 318 -17.35 0.91 -6.42
CA ARG A 318 -16.21 0.17 -6.94
C ARG A 318 -16.45 -0.19 -8.40
N VAL A 319 -15.45 0.05 -9.26
CA VAL A 319 -15.52 -0.21 -10.71
C VAL A 319 -14.54 -1.27 -11.17
N GLN A 320 -13.45 -1.49 -10.43
CA GLN A 320 -12.45 -2.52 -10.75
C GLN A 320 -11.74 -3.06 -9.50
N SER A 321 -11.16 -4.26 -9.63
CA SER A 321 -10.31 -4.93 -8.65
C SER A 321 -9.17 -5.66 -9.37
N LEU A 322 -7.94 -5.17 -9.22
CA LEU A 322 -6.72 -5.76 -9.78
C LEU A 322 -6.14 -6.75 -8.77
N ALA A 323 -5.81 -7.96 -9.20
CA ALA A 323 -5.21 -8.98 -8.34
C ALA A 323 -3.76 -8.62 -7.99
N PRO A 324 -3.30 -8.97 -6.77
CA PRO A 324 -1.89 -8.91 -6.47
C PRO A 324 -1.13 -10.06 -7.14
N PRO A 325 0.18 -9.91 -7.34
CA PRO A 325 1.08 -11.00 -7.71
C PRO A 325 0.97 -12.21 -6.77
N VAL A 326 0.92 -13.42 -7.34
CA VAL A 326 1.06 -14.66 -6.58
C VAL A 326 2.53 -15.13 -6.63
N LEU A 327 3.09 -15.48 -5.47
CA LEU A 327 4.42 -16.07 -5.32
C LEU A 327 4.30 -17.49 -4.76
N GLU A 328 5.05 -18.45 -5.31
CA GLU A 328 5.00 -19.86 -4.89
C GLU A 328 5.52 -20.09 -3.47
N ASP A 329 6.34 -19.18 -2.95
CA ASP A 329 6.95 -19.25 -1.63
C ASP A 329 6.25 -18.40 -0.57
N ASN A 330 5.05 -17.89 -0.87
CA ASN A 330 4.21 -17.09 0.02
C ASN A 330 4.89 -15.84 0.58
N ARG A 331 5.96 -15.34 -0.05
CA ARG A 331 6.51 -14.03 0.29
C ARG A 331 5.48 -12.94 0.01
N ARG A 332 5.63 -11.83 0.72
CA ARG A 332 4.67 -10.72 0.66
C ARG A 332 4.58 -10.13 -0.73
N SER A 333 3.37 -10.05 -1.24
CA SER A 333 3.07 -9.57 -2.58
C SER A 333 1.83 -8.68 -2.66
N THR A 334 1.37 -8.16 -1.51
CA THR A 334 0.24 -7.22 -1.44
C THR A 334 0.61 -5.86 -2.01
N ALA A 335 -0.38 -5.10 -2.46
CA ALA A 335 -0.17 -3.72 -2.90
C ALA A 335 0.39 -2.87 -1.75
N HIS A 336 1.44 -2.10 -2.03
CA HIS A 336 2.00 -1.13 -1.10
C HIS A 336 1.66 0.28 -1.59
N ASN A 337 2.55 0.96 -2.32
CA ASN A 337 2.27 2.31 -2.82
C ASN A 337 1.86 2.32 -4.31
N ILE A 338 1.03 3.31 -4.65
CA ILE A 338 0.53 3.52 -6.01
C ILE A 338 0.57 5.01 -6.39
N ARG A 339 0.74 5.29 -7.69
CA ARG A 339 0.74 6.64 -8.26
C ARG A 339 0.16 6.65 -9.69
N TRP A 340 -0.58 7.70 -10.02
CA TRP A 340 -1.11 7.93 -11.38
C TRP A 340 -0.15 8.78 -12.22
N ARG A 341 -0.14 8.52 -13.53
CA ARG A 341 0.27 9.49 -14.56
C ARG A 341 -0.64 9.33 -15.77
N GLY A 342 -1.52 10.32 -16.00
CA GLY A 342 -2.66 10.13 -16.91
C GLY A 342 -3.45 8.89 -16.51
N ASP A 343 -3.84 8.08 -17.49
CA ASP A 343 -4.57 6.82 -17.26
C ASP A 343 -3.68 5.63 -16.83
N ARG A 344 -2.38 5.85 -16.55
CA ARG A 344 -1.46 4.80 -16.09
C ARG A 344 -1.33 4.79 -14.58
N LEU A 345 -1.44 3.62 -13.98
CA LEU A 345 -1.23 3.39 -12.55
C LEU A 345 0.06 2.59 -12.33
N TYR A 346 1.00 3.22 -11.64
CA TYR A 346 2.27 2.64 -11.21
C TYR A 346 2.08 2.10 -9.81
N ALA A 347 2.47 0.84 -9.59
CA ALA A 347 2.20 0.13 -8.35
C ALA A 347 3.40 -0.70 -7.90
N SER A 348 3.66 -0.72 -6.60
CA SER A 348 4.60 -1.62 -5.95
C SER A 348 3.85 -2.73 -5.19
N PHE A 349 4.42 -3.94 -5.22
CA PHE A 349 3.87 -5.12 -4.58
C PHE A 349 4.90 -5.87 -3.74
N TYR A 350 5.75 -5.21 -2.94
CA TYR A 350 6.82 -5.89 -2.18
C TYR A 350 7.64 -6.87 -3.08
N TYR A 351 7.71 -8.16 -2.72
CA TYR A 351 8.38 -9.19 -3.53
C TYR A 351 7.63 -9.52 -4.84
N GLY A 352 6.35 -9.14 -4.93
CA GLY A 352 5.51 -9.23 -6.12
C GLY A 352 5.95 -8.31 -7.27
N GLY A 353 6.88 -7.39 -7.04
CA GLY A 353 7.49 -6.58 -8.10
C GLY A 353 6.91 -5.16 -8.23
N ALA A 354 7.35 -4.46 -9.27
CA ALA A 354 6.78 -3.20 -9.74
C ALA A 354 5.95 -3.45 -11.01
N LYS A 355 4.77 -2.84 -11.09
CA LYS A 355 3.84 -2.98 -12.22
C LYS A 355 3.30 -1.64 -12.68
N VAL A 356 3.05 -1.55 -13.97
CA VAL A 356 2.37 -0.42 -14.61
C VAL A 356 1.12 -0.95 -15.31
N TYR A 357 -0.03 -0.41 -14.91
CA TYR A 357 -1.33 -0.71 -15.49
C TYR A 357 -1.77 0.45 -16.40
N ASP A 358 -2.31 0.14 -17.57
CA ASP A 358 -3.13 1.07 -18.36
C ASP A 358 -4.60 0.86 -17.97
N LEU A 359 -5.22 1.92 -17.46
CA LEU A 359 -6.60 1.96 -16.98
C LEU A 359 -7.43 2.99 -17.76
N SER A 360 -7.04 3.28 -19.01
CA SER A 360 -7.82 4.12 -19.93
C SER A 360 -9.24 3.58 -20.11
N ASP A 361 -9.36 2.25 -20.28
CA ASP A 361 -10.58 1.50 -20.06
C ASP A 361 -10.49 0.69 -18.75
N VAL A 362 -11.14 1.19 -17.69
CA VAL A 362 -11.17 0.51 -16.38
C VAL A 362 -11.85 -0.86 -16.42
N THR A 363 -12.62 -1.15 -17.47
CA THR A 363 -13.33 -2.43 -17.64
C THR A 363 -12.44 -3.50 -18.29
N ASP A 364 -11.36 -3.10 -18.95
CA ASP A 364 -10.38 -3.95 -19.60
C ASP A 364 -8.94 -3.52 -19.23
N PRO A 365 -8.57 -3.58 -17.94
CA PRO A 365 -7.27 -3.11 -17.47
C PRO A 365 -6.14 -3.93 -18.09
N GLN A 366 -5.08 -3.26 -18.55
CA GLN A 366 -3.92 -3.91 -19.16
C GLN A 366 -2.67 -3.71 -18.31
N VAL A 367 -1.83 -4.74 -18.18
CA VAL A 367 -0.46 -4.60 -17.70
C VAL A 367 0.43 -4.22 -18.88
N VAL A 368 1.06 -3.05 -18.81
CA VAL A 368 1.94 -2.51 -19.86
C VAL A 368 3.42 -2.60 -19.50
N GLY A 369 3.74 -2.84 -18.22
CA GLY A 369 5.10 -3.11 -17.76
C GLY A 369 5.10 -3.85 -16.43
N GLU A 370 6.02 -4.81 -16.28
CA GLU A 370 6.21 -5.57 -15.05
C GLU A 370 7.69 -5.93 -14.88
N TYR A 371 8.23 -5.68 -13.68
CA TYR A 371 9.51 -6.20 -13.23
C TYR A 371 9.31 -6.95 -11.91
N ARG A 372 9.63 -8.24 -11.91
CA ARG A 372 9.49 -9.11 -10.74
C ARG A 372 10.72 -9.99 -10.59
N GLN A 373 11.60 -9.60 -9.66
CA GLN A 373 12.77 -10.38 -9.24
C GLN A 373 12.76 -10.52 -7.72
N PRO A 374 11.99 -11.48 -7.16
CA PRO A 374 11.75 -11.54 -5.71
C PRO A 374 13.02 -11.92 -4.92
N ASP A 375 14.03 -12.52 -5.56
CA ASP A 375 15.33 -12.78 -4.94
C ASP A 375 16.32 -11.59 -5.04
N GLU A 376 15.90 -10.47 -5.64
CA GLU A 376 16.75 -9.28 -5.84
C GLU A 376 16.11 -7.98 -5.34
N ALA A 377 14.77 -7.94 -5.24
CA ALA A 377 14.04 -6.74 -4.91
C ALA A 377 12.78 -7.01 -4.07
N GLN A 378 12.50 -6.07 -3.16
CA GLN A 378 11.25 -5.98 -2.41
C GLN A 378 10.78 -4.53 -2.47
N PHE A 379 9.82 -4.23 -3.33
CA PHE A 379 9.47 -2.85 -3.67
C PHE A 379 8.55 -2.16 -2.65
N TRP A 380 8.95 -0.96 -2.23
CA TRP A 380 8.21 -0.09 -1.33
C TRP A 380 7.31 0.88 -2.12
N VAL A 381 7.87 1.63 -3.07
CA VAL A 381 7.09 2.53 -3.95
C VAL A 381 7.50 2.40 -5.40
N ALA A 382 6.57 2.72 -6.32
CA ALA A 382 6.83 3.04 -7.72
C ALA A 382 6.24 4.42 -8.05
N VAL A 383 7.07 5.36 -8.53
CA VAL A 383 6.66 6.75 -8.86
C VAL A 383 7.12 7.13 -10.27
N PRO A 384 6.24 7.70 -11.11
CA PRO A 384 6.63 8.22 -12.43
C PRO A 384 7.71 9.31 -12.34
N ASN A 385 8.67 9.30 -13.28
CA ASN A 385 9.64 10.37 -13.52
C ASN A 385 9.54 10.82 -14.99
N GLU A 386 10.31 11.81 -15.46
CA GLU A 386 10.18 12.35 -16.82
C GLU A 386 10.30 11.27 -17.91
N GLY A 387 11.29 10.38 -17.79
CA GLY A 387 11.60 9.34 -18.79
C GLY A 387 10.89 7.99 -18.61
N GLY A 388 10.16 7.79 -17.52
CA GLY A 388 9.64 6.48 -17.12
C GLY A 388 9.12 6.48 -15.69
N PHE A 389 9.72 5.66 -14.84
CA PHE A 389 9.45 5.66 -13.41
C PHE A 389 10.64 5.12 -12.60
N VAL A 390 10.64 5.42 -11.31
CA VAL A 390 11.55 4.84 -10.34
C VAL A 390 10.79 3.94 -9.38
N ALA A 391 11.46 2.90 -8.86
CA ALA A 391 10.92 2.10 -7.80
C ALA A 391 11.97 1.80 -6.73
N SER A 392 11.62 2.01 -5.47
CA SER A 392 12.50 1.72 -4.34
C SER A 392 12.38 0.28 -3.89
N SER A 393 13.51 -0.39 -3.70
CA SER A 393 13.60 -1.66 -2.99
C SER A 393 14.07 -1.42 -1.56
N MET A 394 13.34 -1.94 -0.57
CA MET A 394 13.66 -1.79 0.85
C MET A 394 14.74 -2.76 1.35
N GLY A 395 15.32 -3.57 0.44
CA GLY A 395 16.16 -4.71 0.79
C GLY A 395 15.33 -5.86 1.34
N GLY A 396 15.94 -7.03 1.48
CA GLY A 396 15.19 -8.22 1.83
C GLY A 396 16.02 -9.49 1.84
N GLN A 397 15.35 -10.62 1.66
CA GLN A 397 15.98 -11.93 1.58
C GLN A 397 15.54 -12.70 0.34
N THR A 398 16.49 -13.45 -0.21
CA THR A 398 16.22 -14.48 -1.20
C THR A 398 15.40 -15.61 -0.58
N SER A 399 14.80 -16.44 -1.42
CA SER A 399 14.19 -17.72 -1.02
C SER A 399 15.15 -18.64 -0.26
N GLY A 400 16.47 -18.51 -0.48
CA GLY A 400 17.53 -19.21 0.24
C GLY A 400 17.96 -18.58 1.57
N GLY A 401 17.37 -17.42 1.94
CA GLY A 401 17.68 -16.69 3.18
C GLY A 401 18.89 -15.75 3.10
N GLU A 402 19.48 -15.58 1.92
CA GLU A 402 20.58 -14.62 1.71
C GLU A 402 20.02 -13.20 1.62
N SER A 403 20.68 -12.23 2.25
CA SER A 403 20.20 -10.83 2.23
C SER A 403 20.61 -10.10 0.95
N PHE A 404 19.71 -9.29 0.41
CA PHE A 404 20.01 -8.29 -0.62
C PHE A 404 19.77 -6.87 -0.10
N PRO A 405 20.52 -5.86 -0.59
CA PRO A 405 20.47 -4.51 -0.05
C PRO A 405 19.25 -3.72 -0.53
N ALA A 406 18.94 -2.65 0.20
CA ALA A 406 18.02 -1.61 -0.26
C ALA A 406 18.68 -0.74 -1.34
N GLN A 407 17.94 -0.41 -2.39
CA GLN A 407 18.44 0.30 -3.57
C GLN A 407 17.29 0.90 -4.39
N LEU A 408 17.61 1.85 -5.27
CA LEU A 408 16.66 2.42 -6.22
C LEU A 408 16.82 1.72 -7.58
N TYR A 409 15.69 1.40 -8.21
CA TYR A 409 15.64 0.96 -9.60
C TYR A 409 15.04 2.09 -10.45
N VAL A 410 15.65 2.37 -11.59
CA VAL A 410 15.14 3.32 -12.59
C VAL A 410 14.72 2.52 -13.81
N PHE A 411 13.50 2.75 -14.27
CA PHE A 411 12.91 2.04 -15.40
C PHE A 411 12.54 3.03 -16.52
N PRO A 412 12.65 2.59 -17.79
CA PRO A 412 12.13 3.38 -18.90
C PRO A 412 10.59 3.37 -18.86
N GLU A 413 9.96 4.34 -19.52
CA GLU A 413 8.51 4.29 -19.70
C GLU A 413 8.13 3.06 -20.53
N PRO A 414 7.19 2.21 -20.06
CA PRO A 414 6.75 1.07 -20.85
C PRO A 414 6.07 1.54 -22.15
N SER A 415 6.51 1.01 -23.30
CA SER A 415 6.03 1.44 -24.62
C SER A 415 4.52 1.30 -24.80
N GLY A 416 3.88 0.39 -24.06
CA GLY A 416 2.47 0.02 -24.24
C GLY A 416 2.20 -0.82 -25.48
N GLU A 417 3.23 -1.18 -26.26
CA GLU A 417 3.07 -2.08 -27.42
C GLU A 417 2.91 -3.55 -26.99
N GLU A 418 3.55 -3.91 -25.87
CA GLU A 418 3.44 -5.23 -25.26
C GLU A 418 2.53 -5.14 -24.03
N THR A 419 1.28 -5.56 -24.22
CA THR A 419 0.29 -5.58 -23.13
C THR A 419 -0.18 -7.00 -22.85
N ALA A 420 -0.61 -7.22 -21.61
CA ALA A 420 -1.34 -8.40 -21.20
C ALA A 420 -2.57 -7.97 -20.39
N PRO A 421 -3.72 -8.66 -20.50
CA PRO A 421 -4.85 -8.39 -19.62
C PRO A 421 -4.43 -8.50 -18.16
N ALA A 422 -4.79 -7.52 -17.34
CA ALA A 422 -4.52 -7.57 -15.91
C ALA A 422 -5.35 -8.66 -15.27
N GLU A 423 -4.73 -9.42 -14.36
CA GLU A 423 -5.47 -10.38 -13.54
C GLU A 423 -6.42 -9.62 -12.62
N LEU A 424 -7.67 -10.06 -12.59
CA LEU A 424 -8.70 -9.47 -11.76
C LEU A 424 -8.76 -10.21 -10.41
N GLY A 425 -8.78 -9.45 -9.32
CA GLY A 425 -8.78 -9.98 -7.97
C GLY A 425 -10.16 -10.42 -7.50
N ALA A 426 -10.23 -11.53 -6.77
CA ALA A 426 -11.42 -11.91 -6.02
C ALA A 426 -11.75 -10.84 -4.96
N TRP A 427 -13.05 -10.68 -4.69
CA TRP A 427 -13.50 -9.67 -3.75
C TRP A 427 -13.09 -10.02 -2.32
N PRO A 428 -12.57 -9.05 -1.54
CA PRO A 428 -12.57 -9.13 -0.09
C PRO A 428 -13.99 -9.35 0.48
N GLY A 429 -14.35 -10.60 0.81
CA GLY A 429 -15.61 -10.94 1.50
C GLY A 429 -16.74 -11.52 0.63
N ASN A 430 -16.48 -12.02 -0.59
CA ASN A 430 -17.49 -12.72 -1.38
C ASN A 430 -16.84 -13.82 -2.25
N THR A 431 -17.11 -15.08 -1.90
CA THR A 431 -16.59 -16.27 -2.58
C THR A 431 -17.30 -16.59 -3.90
N ASN A 432 -18.26 -15.77 -4.34
CA ASN A 432 -19.05 -16.00 -5.54
C ASN A 432 -18.69 -14.99 -6.65
N SER A 433 -17.87 -15.44 -7.60
CA SER A 433 -17.29 -14.67 -8.72
C SER A 433 -18.28 -14.19 -9.80
N THR A 434 -19.59 -14.21 -9.54
CA THR A 434 -20.64 -13.91 -10.55
C THR A 434 -21.28 -12.52 -10.44
N VAL A 435 -20.79 -11.63 -9.56
CA VAL A 435 -21.32 -10.26 -9.41
C VAL A 435 -20.29 -9.16 -9.73
N ASN A 436 -19.09 -9.52 -10.20
CA ASN A 436 -18.04 -8.55 -10.56
C ASN A 436 -17.97 -8.31 -12.07
N GLN A 437 -19.13 -8.00 -12.68
CA GLN A 437 -19.17 -7.39 -13.99
C GLN A 437 -19.64 -5.96 -13.82
N VAL A 438 -18.87 -5.04 -14.39
CA VAL A 438 -19.19 -3.64 -14.59
C VAL A 438 -20.68 -3.52 -14.92
N SER A 439 -21.46 -2.91 -14.03
CA SER A 439 -22.72 -2.33 -14.46
C SER A 439 -22.34 -1.21 -15.42
N THR A 440 -22.40 -1.52 -16.72
CA THR A 440 -22.30 -0.49 -17.76
C THR A 440 -23.31 0.58 -17.40
N LEU A 441 -22.86 1.83 -17.33
CA LEU A 441 -23.77 2.96 -17.23
C LEU A 441 -24.69 2.87 -18.45
N THR A 442 -25.93 2.42 -18.23
CA THR A 442 -26.97 2.59 -19.24
C THR A 442 -27.18 4.09 -19.33
N PRO A 443 -27.00 4.74 -20.49
CA PRO A 443 -27.27 6.16 -20.61
C PRO A 443 -28.71 6.39 -20.16
N THR A 444 -28.90 7.25 -19.15
CA THR A 444 -30.21 7.64 -18.66
C THR A 444 -31.06 8.05 -19.87
N PRO A 445 -32.17 7.36 -20.18
CA PRO A 445 -33.01 7.79 -21.28
C PRO A 445 -33.48 9.21 -20.96
N THR A 446 -33.24 10.14 -21.90
CA THR A 446 -33.77 11.50 -21.84
C THR A 446 -35.24 11.42 -21.48
N PRO A 447 -35.70 12.04 -20.38
CA PRO A 447 -37.09 11.93 -19.97
C PRO A 447 -37.98 12.48 -21.10
N THR A 448 -38.84 11.61 -21.62
CA THR A 448 -39.92 12.06 -22.50
C THR A 448 -40.88 12.88 -21.65
N PRO A 449 -41.19 14.13 -22.01
CA PRO A 449 -42.03 14.99 -21.19
C PRO A 449 -43.42 14.36 -21.08
N THR A 450 -43.76 13.88 -19.88
CA THR A 450 -45.12 13.41 -19.56
C THR A 450 -45.82 14.46 -18.72
N ALA A 451 -47.07 14.72 -19.09
CA ALA A 451 -47.85 15.88 -18.69
C ALA A 451 -48.03 16.02 -17.16
N THR A 452 -47.91 17.28 -16.72
CA THR A 452 -48.20 17.81 -15.39
C THR A 452 -49.59 17.40 -14.88
N PRO A 453 -49.70 16.74 -13.72
CA PRO A 453 -50.94 16.75 -12.94
C PRO A 453 -51.02 18.01 -12.05
N GLU A 454 -52.19 18.63 -12.08
CA GLU A 454 -52.64 19.81 -11.34
C GLU A 454 -52.77 19.52 -9.81
N PRO A 455 -52.60 20.50 -8.91
CA PRO A 455 -52.31 20.24 -7.50
C PRO A 455 -53.56 19.91 -6.69
N THR A 456 -53.42 19.06 -5.68
CA THR A 456 -54.45 18.85 -4.64
C THR A 456 -53.89 19.20 -3.26
N ALA A 457 -54.77 19.79 -2.46
CA ALA A 457 -54.51 20.67 -1.34
C ALA A 457 -53.85 20.05 -0.09
N THR A 458 -53.10 20.93 0.58
CA THR A 458 -52.49 20.87 1.92
C THR A 458 -53.46 20.43 3.02
N GLN A 459 -52.97 19.61 3.96
CA GLN A 459 -53.46 19.59 5.33
C GLN A 459 -52.31 19.72 6.33
N THR A 460 -52.50 20.68 7.22
CA THR A 460 -51.68 21.08 8.36
C THR A 460 -51.82 20.10 9.52
N ALA A 461 -50.73 19.79 10.22
CA ALA A 461 -50.74 19.43 11.63
C ALA A 461 -49.45 19.91 12.32
N GLU A 462 -49.66 20.58 13.46
CA GLU A 462 -48.70 21.24 14.36
C GLU A 462 -48.16 20.26 15.44
N PRO A 463 -47.29 20.66 16.41
CA PRO A 463 -46.05 19.95 16.73
C PRO A 463 -46.12 19.15 18.05
N THR A 464 -45.19 18.22 18.26
CA THR A 464 -45.00 17.58 19.57
C THR A 464 -43.55 17.66 20.05
N ALA A 465 -43.43 18.42 21.15
CA ALA A 465 -42.50 18.42 22.27
C ALA A 465 -41.09 17.79 22.18
N THR A 466 -40.14 18.66 22.51
CA THR A 466 -38.77 18.47 23.02
C THR A 466 -38.70 17.59 24.28
N GLU A 467 -37.72 16.68 24.34
CA GLU A 467 -37.15 16.18 25.60
C GLU A 467 -35.63 16.38 25.64
N THR A 468 -35.18 16.67 26.85
CA THR A 468 -33.90 17.27 27.25
C THR A 468 -32.83 16.19 27.49
N ALA A 469 -31.64 16.38 26.92
CA ALA A 469 -30.44 15.62 27.27
C ALA A 469 -29.85 16.11 28.61
N THR A 470 -29.42 15.18 29.46
CA THR A 470 -28.60 15.46 30.64
C THR A 470 -27.25 14.80 30.46
N ALA A 471 -26.20 15.62 30.47
CA ALA A 471 -24.81 15.21 30.45
C ALA A 471 -24.36 14.62 31.80
N THR A 472 -23.38 13.72 31.78
CA THR A 472 -22.53 13.43 32.93
C THR A 472 -21.11 13.18 32.45
N GLU A 473 -20.22 14.11 32.79
CA GLU A 473 -18.78 13.96 32.70
C GLU A 473 -18.28 12.88 33.67
N SER A 474 -17.27 12.13 33.26
CA SER A 474 -16.28 11.57 34.18
C SER A 474 -14.94 11.47 33.48
N ALA A 475 -14.06 12.41 33.81
CA ALA A 475 -12.65 12.35 33.53
C ALA A 475 -12.01 11.19 34.29
N THR A 476 -11.11 10.46 33.64
CA THR A 476 -10.09 9.67 34.34
C THR A 476 -8.80 9.84 33.56
N GLU A 477 -7.84 10.53 34.20
CA GLU A 477 -6.45 10.57 33.79
C GLU A 477 -5.85 9.17 33.87
N THR A 478 -5.24 8.71 32.78
CA THR A 478 -4.29 7.59 32.82
C THR A 478 -3.06 7.97 32.02
N SER A 479 -2.03 8.43 32.75
CA SER A 479 -0.65 8.37 32.33
C SER A 479 -0.25 6.90 32.14
N GLY A 480 0.08 6.51 30.91
CA GLY A 480 0.55 5.16 30.61
C GLY A 480 1.39 5.17 29.35
N SER A 481 2.69 4.97 29.51
CA SER A 481 3.62 4.68 28.41
C SER A 481 3.10 3.47 27.61
N GLN A 482 2.74 3.69 26.35
CA GLN A 482 2.27 2.63 25.46
C GLN A 482 3.38 2.26 24.45
N PRO A 483 3.59 0.97 24.17
CA PRO A 483 4.64 0.49 23.27
C PRO A 483 4.30 0.86 21.81
N GLY A 484 5.21 1.60 21.16
CA GLY A 484 5.06 1.99 19.77
C GLY A 484 4.96 0.78 18.84
N PHE A 485 3.94 0.78 17.98
CA PHE A 485 3.86 0.18 16.64
C PHE A 485 4.46 -1.22 16.39
N GLY A 486 4.68 -2.04 17.42
CA GLY A 486 5.35 -3.33 17.30
C GLY A 486 4.71 -4.30 16.31
N VAL A 487 3.42 -4.17 16.02
CA VAL A 487 2.70 -5.03 15.07
C VAL A 487 2.93 -4.62 13.61
N LEU A 488 2.90 -3.32 13.28
CA LEU A 488 3.30 -2.82 11.95
C LEU A 488 4.84 -2.91 11.77
N ALA A 489 5.63 -2.76 12.85
CA ALA A 489 7.08 -2.92 12.85
C ALA A 489 7.53 -4.38 12.67
N ALA A 490 6.86 -5.33 13.31
CA ALA A 490 7.12 -6.76 13.12
C ALA A 490 6.81 -7.20 11.68
N LEU A 491 5.85 -6.53 11.04
CA LEU A 491 5.62 -6.68 9.62
C LEU A 491 6.76 -5.98 8.85
N ALA A 492 7.03 -4.68 8.97
CA ALA A 492 8.09 -4.01 8.21
C ALA A 492 9.55 -4.51 8.47
N GLY A 493 9.83 -5.27 9.53
CA GLY A 493 11.16 -5.76 9.95
C GLY A 493 11.33 -7.28 10.08
N GLY A 494 10.37 -8.06 9.55
CA GLY A 494 10.24 -9.52 9.76
C GLY A 494 11.25 -10.43 9.06
N VAL A 495 12.54 -10.09 9.10
CA VAL A 495 13.64 -10.99 8.68
C VAL A 495 14.69 -11.20 9.78
N VAL A 496 14.81 -10.31 10.77
CA VAL A 496 15.90 -10.41 11.78
C VAL A 496 15.44 -10.96 13.15
N GLY A 497 14.14 -11.09 13.42
CA GLY A 497 13.63 -11.35 14.78
C GLY A 497 13.36 -12.81 15.18
N ALA A 498 13.25 -13.76 14.26
CA ALA A 498 12.64 -15.07 14.59
C ALA A 498 13.59 -16.14 15.14
N SER A 499 14.91 -15.91 15.20
CA SER A 499 15.89 -16.95 15.60
C SER A 499 16.43 -16.87 17.03
N ARG A 500 15.98 -15.92 17.86
CA ARG A 500 16.52 -15.74 19.23
C ARG A 500 15.54 -15.91 20.39
N LEU A 501 14.26 -16.18 20.12
CA LEU A 501 13.25 -16.44 21.18
C LEU A 501 13.00 -17.94 21.46
N LEU A 502 13.77 -18.85 20.83
CA LEU A 502 13.60 -20.31 20.98
C LEU A 502 14.82 -21.04 21.57
N ARG A 503 15.72 -20.35 22.29
CA ARG A 503 16.78 -21.03 23.08
C ARG A 503 16.97 -20.38 24.45
N GLY A 504 16.58 -21.13 25.48
CA GLY A 504 16.65 -20.81 26.91
C GLY A 504 15.22 -20.68 27.44
N GLU A 505 14.67 -21.61 28.20
CA GLU A 505 15.23 -22.17 29.43
C GLU A 505 14.89 -23.68 29.59
N GLU A 506 15.91 -24.53 29.54
CA GLU A 506 15.96 -25.77 30.32
C GLU A 506 17.34 -25.82 30.99
N SER A 507 17.41 -25.42 32.27
CA SER A 507 18.30 -26.04 33.26
C SER A 507 18.11 -25.42 34.64
N GLU A 508 17.75 -26.32 35.57
CA GLU A 508 17.68 -26.26 37.05
C GLU A 508 16.52 -25.51 37.73
#